data_AF-A0A3A8WJD0-F1
#
_entry.id   AF-A0A3A8WJD0-F1
#
_cell.length_a   1.000
_cell.length_b   1.000
_cell.length_c   1.000
_cell.angle_alpha   90.00
_cell.angle_beta   90.00
_cell.angle_gamma   90.00
#
_symmetry.space_group_name_H-M   'P 1'
#
loop_
_entity.id
_entity.type
_entity.pdbx_description
1 polymer ?
#
loop_
_entity_poly.entity_id
_entity_poly.type
_entity_poly.pdbx_seq_one_letter_code
_entity_poly.pdbx_strand_id
1 'polypeptide(L)'
;MEEKMQEKKKYLTGKTVLAALLLAVSVFMFQYAAKAETYLLAATGVHLYAGDSFALSDYCNQEELEKVDFSSFQYAVSEESEDKDCIRLTLDGKVIAVNEGTAVITISYLLKEETTPREESLTVTVLSPEQVTASYGETFWLKAFDYYNPYDTVSEEEGAEKKYTYSFSDNSLALDEDREGLYVQGFHSAKVYLEKSGEQILVAEVTVNAPELEESKIARATKTEAFYPVIKNFMLMDSSETQETEDGKEKTEKITWSVADQEIAAITEKGIEAVKVGKTKVTADLSAKNGDTMKLTWQLAVTDPEATGEVLVMAVGVTKKLPVTGAGSYSTYGYTGDKDSFKYSSLAEKGKLTGESKGKETIKVLIDGRVVEIIAVITNPAYKDYKFTMYKGLKKDFKLTGLDKTYSTVTYATSDKAVATITKAGTVTAKKVGVTKLNVEVDGKKMAVWIEISTKKGYQAAKKGISISKTKTHYSQTKRMQKGYYDCSSLVSRIYRKYGVYFGSKSGWSPTAAAIGQWCSNHNMVIAKSGISDTKLVPGDLIFYSFTKNGRYKNISHVEIYAGNGMDVSASSSNNKVIHYGYSPNSVVLVARPTK
;
A
#
# COMPACT_ATOMS: atom_id res chain seq x y z
N MET A 1 -21.67 5.38 15.72
CA MET A 1 -21.69 4.05 15.08
C MET A 1 -23.14 3.64 14.81
N GLU A 2 -23.93 4.53 14.20
CA GLU A 2 -25.38 4.33 13.98
C GLU A 2 -25.80 4.57 12.52
N GLU A 3 -24.93 5.13 11.67
CA GLU A 3 -25.25 5.33 10.24
C GLU A 3 -25.01 4.08 9.36
N LYS A 4 -24.29 3.05 9.84
CA LYS A 4 -24.07 1.80 9.07
C LYS A 4 -25.20 0.77 9.22
N MET A 5 -26.21 1.04 10.05
CA MET A 5 -27.34 0.12 10.26
C MET A 5 -28.53 0.38 9.32
N GLN A 6 -28.57 1.53 8.63
CA GLN A 6 -29.66 1.86 7.69
C GLN A 6 -29.41 1.43 6.23
N GLU A 7 -28.16 1.19 5.81
CA GLU A 7 -27.89 0.68 4.45
C GLU A 7 -28.10 -0.84 4.30
N LYS A 8 -27.96 -1.63 5.37
CA LYS A 8 -28.24 -3.08 5.34
C LYS A 8 -29.74 -3.41 5.22
N LYS A 9 -30.63 -2.47 5.56
CA LYS A 9 -32.10 -2.65 5.46
C LYS A 9 -32.65 -2.38 4.05
N LYS A 10 -31.85 -1.88 3.11
CA LYS A 10 -32.24 -1.69 1.70
C LYS A 10 -31.83 -2.85 0.79
N TYR A 11 -30.93 -3.72 1.25
CA TYR A 11 -30.46 -4.89 0.49
C TYR A 11 -31.28 -6.17 0.73
N LEU A 12 -32.08 -6.21 1.81
CA LEU A 12 -32.97 -7.33 2.13
C LEU A 12 -34.35 -7.25 1.47
N THR A 13 -34.78 -6.06 1.03
CA THR A 13 -36.09 -5.85 0.39
C THR A 13 -36.07 -6.02 -1.12
N GLY A 14 -34.88 -6.20 -1.72
CA GLY A 14 -34.71 -6.43 -3.17
C GLY A 14 -34.70 -7.90 -3.59
N LYS A 15 -34.46 -8.84 -2.65
CA LYS A 15 -34.50 -10.30 -2.92
C LYS A 15 -35.87 -10.92 -2.70
N THR A 16 -36.72 -10.32 -1.88
CA THR A 16 -38.10 -10.78 -1.67
C THR A 16 -39.07 -10.38 -2.79
N VAL A 17 -38.69 -9.42 -3.64
CA VAL A 17 -39.51 -9.01 -4.81
C VAL A 17 -39.16 -9.80 -6.08
N LEU A 18 -37.96 -10.40 -6.17
CA LEU A 18 -37.59 -11.26 -7.31
C LEU A 18 -38.04 -12.73 -7.12
N ALA A 19 -38.16 -13.21 -5.88
CA ALA A 19 -38.73 -14.52 -5.59
C ALA A 19 -40.27 -14.57 -5.77
N ALA A 20 -40.95 -13.43 -5.55
CA ALA A 20 -42.38 -13.29 -5.83
C ALA A 20 -42.71 -13.09 -7.33
N LEU A 21 -41.70 -12.83 -8.19
CA LEU A 21 -41.85 -12.72 -9.64
C LEU A 21 -41.44 -13.98 -10.42
N LEU A 22 -40.75 -14.93 -9.78
CA LEU A 22 -40.51 -16.27 -10.33
C LEU A 22 -41.60 -17.28 -9.93
N LEU A 23 -42.45 -16.93 -8.96
CA LEU A 23 -43.68 -17.66 -8.60
C LEU A 23 -44.92 -17.20 -9.39
N ALA A 24 -44.77 -16.27 -10.33
CA ALA A 24 -45.87 -15.66 -11.07
C ALA A 24 -45.80 -15.82 -12.61
N VAL A 25 -44.94 -16.71 -13.14
CA VAL A 25 -44.81 -16.96 -14.60
C VAL A 25 -45.07 -18.43 -15.00
N SER A 26 -45.69 -19.25 -14.14
CA SER A 26 -46.27 -20.54 -14.58
C SER A 26 -47.81 -20.57 -14.57
N VAL A 27 -48.47 -19.47 -14.18
CA VAL A 27 -49.93 -19.33 -14.29
C VAL A 27 -50.25 -18.52 -15.54
N PHE A 28 -50.47 -19.21 -16.65
CA PHE A 28 -51.48 -18.98 -17.69
C PHE A 28 -51.05 -19.68 -18.98
N MET A 29 -51.60 -20.87 -19.23
CA MET A 29 -52.21 -21.29 -20.49
C MET A 29 -52.63 -22.75 -20.35
N PHE A 30 -53.89 -22.97 -19.96
CA PHE A 30 -54.83 -23.88 -20.62
C PHE A 30 -56.15 -23.84 -19.85
N GLN A 31 -57.14 -23.14 -20.39
CA GLN A 31 -58.53 -23.46 -20.10
C GLN A 31 -58.86 -24.74 -20.84
N TYR A 32 -58.96 -25.86 -20.12
CA TYR A 32 -59.77 -27.01 -20.50
C TYR A 32 -60.32 -27.62 -19.21
N ALA A 33 -61.60 -27.99 -19.23
CA ALA A 33 -62.19 -28.77 -18.15
C ALA A 33 -61.46 -30.12 -18.06
N ALA A 34 -60.75 -30.36 -16.96
CA ALA A 34 -60.10 -31.63 -16.68
C ALA A 34 -60.46 -32.05 -15.25
N LYS A 35 -60.77 -33.34 -15.09
CA LYS A 35 -60.90 -34.02 -13.79
C LYS A 35 -59.71 -33.62 -12.89
N ALA A 36 -59.89 -33.61 -11.57
CA ALA A 36 -58.75 -33.61 -10.67
C ALA A 36 -57.89 -34.84 -11.00
N GLU A 37 -56.83 -34.66 -11.80
CA GLU A 37 -55.85 -35.71 -12.07
C GLU A 37 -55.06 -35.89 -10.78
N THR A 38 -55.30 -37.01 -10.11
CA THR A 38 -54.46 -37.48 -9.03
C THR A 38 -53.15 -37.98 -9.65
N TYR A 39 -52.04 -37.41 -9.19
CA TYR A 39 -50.70 -37.79 -9.63
C TYR A 39 -50.22 -39.01 -8.85
N LEU A 40 -49.50 -39.90 -9.53
CA LEU A 40 -48.88 -41.06 -8.92
C LEU A 40 -47.69 -40.65 -8.05
N LEU A 41 -46.86 -39.71 -8.49
CA LEU A 41 -45.74 -39.20 -7.71
C LEU A 41 -46.18 -38.21 -6.64
N ALA A 42 -45.68 -38.42 -5.42
CA ALA A 42 -45.84 -37.53 -4.27
C ALA A 42 -44.82 -36.37 -4.27
N ALA A 43 -43.83 -36.39 -5.16
CA ALA A 43 -42.82 -35.35 -5.31
C ALA A 43 -42.42 -35.17 -6.78
N THR A 44 -42.07 -33.94 -7.16
CA THR A 44 -41.59 -33.62 -8.51
C THR A 44 -40.06 -33.65 -8.64
N GLY A 45 -39.34 -33.77 -7.51
CA GLY A 45 -37.90 -33.98 -7.53
C GLY A 45 -37.31 -34.48 -6.21
N VAL A 46 -36.09 -35.02 -6.30
CA VAL A 46 -35.33 -35.64 -5.20
C VAL A 46 -33.88 -35.19 -5.26
N HIS A 47 -33.29 -34.93 -4.09
CA HIS A 47 -31.86 -34.66 -3.93
C HIS A 47 -31.16 -35.87 -3.32
N LEU A 48 -29.99 -36.23 -3.85
CA LEU A 48 -29.18 -37.36 -3.40
C LEU A 48 -27.70 -37.00 -3.44
N TYR A 49 -26.87 -37.71 -2.70
CA TYR A 49 -25.42 -37.68 -2.89
C TYR A 49 -24.94 -38.88 -3.71
N ALA A 50 -23.82 -38.74 -4.42
CA ALA A 50 -23.23 -39.85 -5.16
C ALA A 50 -22.98 -41.07 -4.27
N GLY A 51 -23.44 -42.24 -4.70
CA GLY A 51 -23.46 -43.48 -3.91
C GLY A 51 -24.80 -43.76 -3.22
N ASP A 52 -25.68 -42.78 -3.04
CA ASP A 52 -27.03 -43.01 -2.50
C ASP A 52 -27.94 -43.73 -3.51
N SER A 53 -28.98 -44.40 -3.02
CA SER A 53 -30.03 -44.97 -3.85
C SER A 53 -31.41 -44.92 -3.20
N PHE A 54 -32.45 -44.97 -4.03
CA PHE A 54 -33.85 -45.06 -3.60
C PHE A 54 -34.68 -45.88 -4.60
N ALA A 55 -35.84 -46.38 -4.16
CA ALA A 55 -36.81 -46.98 -5.07
C ALA A 55 -37.86 -45.95 -5.46
N LEU A 56 -38.18 -45.83 -6.76
CA LEU A 56 -39.18 -44.88 -7.25
C LEU A 56 -40.55 -45.05 -6.57
N SER A 57 -40.89 -46.28 -6.18
CA SER A 57 -42.10 -46.60 -5.42
C SER A 57 -42.21 -45.87 -4.09
N ASP A 58 -41.08 -45.51 -3.45
CA ASP A 58 -41.06 -44.81 -2.17
C ASP A 58 -41.57 -43.38 -2.29
N TYR A 59 -41.57 -42.84 -3.52
CA TYR A 59 -42.06 -41.51 -3.86
C TYR A 59 -43.43 -41.54 -4.55
N CYS A 60 -44.08 -42.71 -4.63
CA CYS A 60 -45.45 -42.81 -5.12
C CYS A 60 -46.46 -42.62 -3.98
N ASN A 61 -47.58 -41.96 -4.28
CA ASN A 61 -48.74 -41.96 -3.40
C ASN A 61 -49.33 -43.38 -3.33
N GLN A 62 -49.38 -43.96 -2.13
CA GLN A 62 -49.81 -45.36 -1.96
C GLN A 62 -51.26 -45.60 -2.40
N GLU A 63 -52.18 -44.66 -2.17
CA GLU A 63 -53.58 -44.78 -2.58
C GLU A 63 -53.75 -44.75 -4.11
N GLU A 64 -52.89 -44.00 -4.80
CA GLU A 64 -52.88 -43.97 -6.27
C GLU A 64 -52.16 -45.18 -6.86
N LEU A 65 -51.11 -45.67 -6.19
CA LEU A 65 -50.36 -46.86 -6.60
C LEU A 65 -51.24 -48.11 -6.65
N GLU A 66 -52.24 -48.24 -5.77
CA GLU A 66 -53.21 -49.35 -5.78
C GLU A 66 -54.07 -49.40 -7.05
N LYS A 67 -54.25 -48.27 -7.73
CA LYS A 67 -55.06 -48.16 -8.97
C LYS A 67 -54.25 -48.48 -10.22
N VAL A 68 -52.92 -48.55 -10.12
CA VAL A 68 -52.00 -48.84 -11.22
C VAL A 68 -51.92 -50.35 -11.50
N ASP A 69 -51.89 -50.74 -12.77
CA ASP A 69 -51.43 -52.08 -13.16
C ASP A 69 -49.90 -52.13 -13.03
N PHE A 70 -49.42 -52.76 -11.96
CA PHE A 70 -47.99 -52.79 -11.64
C PHE A 70 -47.12 -53.43 -12.74
N SER A 71 -47.70 -54.30 -13.58
CA SER A 71 -46.99 -54.90 -14.71
C SER A 71 -46.75 -53.94 -15.88
N SER A 72 -47.40 -52.78 -15.86
CA SER A 72 -47.32 -51.75 -16.91
C SER A 72 -46.23 -50.70 -16.69
N PHE A 73 -45.56 -50.69 -15.53
CA PHE A 73 -44.53 -49.70 -15.22
C PHE A 73 -43.37 -49.76 -16.23
N GLN A 74 -43.04 -48.60 -16.79
CA GLN A 74 -41.84 -48.38 -17.58
C GLN A 74 -41.12 -47.16 -17.04
N TYR A 75 -39.83 -47.32 -16.78
CA TYR A 75 -38.96 -46.24 -16.33
C TYR A 75 -37.90 -45.96 -17.40
N ALA A 76 -37.68 -44.70 -17.73
CA ALA A 76 -36.63 -44.28 -18.64
C ALA A 76 -35.98 -42.99 -18.13
N VAL A 77 -34.66 -42.89 -18.27
CA VAL A 77 -33.97 -41.60 -18.13
C VAL A 77 -34.30 -40.77 -19.36
N SER A 78 -34.93 -39.61 -19.16
CA SER A 78 -35.42 -38.74 -20.21
C SER A 78 -34.28 -38.25 -21.10
N GLU A 79 -34.55 -38.13 -22.40
CA GLU A 79 -33.66 -37.50 -23.36
C GLU A 79 -33.37 -36.03 -23.04
N GLU A 80 -34.26 -35.38 -22.28
CA GLU A 80 -34.16 -33.99 -21.85
C GLU A 80 -33.27 -33.79 -20.61
N SER A 81 -32.77 -34.86 -20.02
CA SER A 81 -31.86 -34.80 -18.86
C SER A 81 -30.56 -34.07 -19.22
N GLU A 82 -30.14 -33.13 -18.37
CA GLU A 82 -28.87 -32.43 -18.52
C GLU A 82 -27.68 -33.39 -18.38
N ASP A 83 -27.73 -34.27 -17.37
CA ASP A 83 -26.64 -35.20 -17.04
C ASP A 83 -27.15 -36.64 -16.91
N LYS A 84 -27.43 -37.31 -18.02
CA LYS A 84 -27.97 -38.70 -18.01
C LYS A 84 -27.11 -39.70 -17.21
N ASP A 85 -25.80 -39.49 -17.19
CA ASP A 85 -24.84 -40.37 -16.52
C ASP A 85 -24.68 -40.05 -15.02
N CYS A 86 -25.42 -39.07 -14.49
CA CYS A 86 -25.42 -38.75 -13.06
C CYS A 86 -26.15 -39.82 -12.22
N ILE A 87 -27.06 -40.59 -12.84
CA ILE A 87 -27.79 -41.70 -12.20
C ILE A 87 -27.69 -43.01 -12.99
N ARG A 88 -27.92 -44.13 -12.31
CA ARG A 88 -28.23 -45.43 -12.91
C ARG A 88 -29.62 -45.85 -12.47
N LEU A 89 -30.45 -46.21 -13.44
CA LEU A 89 -31.82 -46.66 -13.25
C LEU A 89 -31.93 -48.14 -13.59
N THR A 90 -32.39 -48.95 -12.65
CA THR A 90 -32.62 -50.38 -12.86
C THR A 90 -34.04 -50.65 -13.37
N LEU A 91 -34.27 -51.84 -13.95
CA LEU A 91 -35.57 -52.22 -14.52
C LEU A 91 -36.69 -52.32 -13.46
N ASP A 92 -36.33 -52.58 -12.21
CA ASP A 92 -37.24 -52.61 -11.05
C ASP A 92 -37.45 -51.22 -10.41
N GLY A 93 -36.95 -50.15 -11.04
CA GLY A 93 -37.22 -48.78 -10.60
C GLY A 93 -36.33 -48.29 -9.46
N LYS A 94 -35.18 -48.95 -9.20
CA LYS A 94 -34.16 -48.44 -8.28
C LYS A 94 -33.27 -47.41 -8.98
N VAL A 95 -33.13 -46.25 -8.37
CA VAL A 95 -32.26 -45.16 -8.82
C VAL A 95 -31.01 -45.16 -7.96
N ILE A 96 -29.84 -45.16 -8.58
CA ILE A 96 -28.53 -45.10 -7.92
C ILE A 96 -27.83 -43.82 -8.39
N ALA A 97 -27.48 -42.94 -7.47
CA ALA A 97 -26.71 -41.74 -7.76
C ALA A 97 -25.24 -42.11 -8.02
N VAL A 98 -24.67 -41.59 -9.11
CA VAL A 98 -23.31 -41.96 -9.58
C VAL A 98 -22.37 -40.77 -9.57
N ASN A 99 -22.74 -39.68 -10.25
CA ASN A 99 -21.92 -38.48 -10.39
C ASN A 99 -22.79 -37.25 -10.12
N GLU A 100 -22.16 -36.12 -9.80
CA GLU A 100 -22.86 -34.84 -9.72
C GLU A 100 -23.57 -34.52 -11.03
N GLY A 101 -24.79 -33.98 -10.93
CA GLY A 101 -25.58 -33.56 -12.09
C GLY A 101 -27.08 -33.75 -11.89
N THR A 102 -27.86 -33.38 -12.90
CA THR A 102 -29.32 -33.50 -12.86
C THR A 102 -29.85 -34.39 -13.98
N ALA A 103 -30.66 -35.37 -13.61
CA ALA A 103 -31.36 -36.24 -14.55
C ALA A 103 -32.87 -36.19 -14.31
N VAL A 104 -33.66 -36.38 -15.37
CA VAL A 104 -35.11 -36.50 -15.30
C VAL A 104 -35.49 -37.93 -15.62
N ILE A 105 -36.24 -38.58 -14.74
CA ILE A 105 -36.78 -39.91 -14.97
C ILE A 105 -38.23 -39.77 -15.43
N THR A 106 -38.55 -40.34 -16.58
CA THR A 106 -39.94 -40.49 -17.05
C THR A 106 -40.48 -41.83 -16.55
N ILE A 107 -41.67 -41.78 -15.95
CA ILE A 107 -42.41 -42.95 -15.47
C ILE A 107 -43.69 -43.06 -16.27
N SER A 108 -43.83 -44.14 -17.03
CA SER A 108 -45.04 -44.44 -17.82
C SER A 108 -45.77 -45.64 -17.22
N TYR A 109 -47.09 -45.54 -17.04
CA TYR A 109 -47.91 -46.57 -16.39
C TYR A 109 -49.37 -46.57 -16.86
N LEU A 110 -50.10 -47.67 -16.64
CA LEU A 110 -51.54 -47.82 -16.90
C LEU A 110 -52.31 -47.94 -15.60
N LEU A 111 -53.48 -47.31 -15.52
CA LEU A 111 -54.46 -47.62 -14.48
C LEU A 111 -55.22 -48.90 -14.85
N LYS A 112 -55.62 -49.71 -13.86
CA LYS A 112 -56.27 -51.03 -14.05
C LYS A 112 -57.54 -51.00 -14.93
N GLU A 113 -58.19 -49.84 -15.02
CA GLU A 113 -59.44 -49.64 -15.78
C GLU A 113 -59.26 -48.76 -17.03
N GLU A 114 -58.02 -48.35 -17.34
CA GLU A 114 -57.69 -47.48 -18.48
C GLU A 114 -56.85 -48.22 -19.53
N THR A 115 -56.95 -47.80 -20.80
CA THR A 115 -56.18 -48.38 -21.92
C THR A 115 -55.09 -47.45 -22.45
N THR A 116 -55.07 -46.20 -21.99
CA THR A 116 -54.10 -45.17 -22.36
C THR A 116 -53.06 -44.98 -21.25
N PRO A 117 -51.76 -45.17 -21.53
CA PRO A 117 -50.71 -44.93 -20.55
C PRO A 117 -50.66 -43.47 -20.11
N ARG A 118 -50.33 -43.24 -18.85
CA ARG A 118 -50.01 -41.94 -18.27
C ARG A 118 -48.50 -41.81 -18.11
N GLU A 119 -47.98 -40.59 -18.20
CA GLU A 119 -46.57 -40.29 -18.02
C GLU A 119 -46.36 -39.19 -16.99
N GLU A 120 -45.45 -39.42 -16.06
CA GLU A 120 -45.00 -38.44 -15.07
C GLU A 120 -43.47 -38.33 -15.10
N SER A 121 -42.94 -37.22 -14.56
CA SER A 121 -41.50 -36.99 -14.53
C SER A 121 -41.03 -36.68 -13.10
N LEU A 122 -39.87 -37.25 -12.75
CA LEU A 122 -39.19 -37.00 -11.49
C LEU A 122 -37.80 -36.45 -11.77
N THR A 123 -37.50 -35.25 -11.26
CA THR A 123 -36.15 -34.67 -11.37
C THR A 123 -35.26 -35.19 -10.24
N VAL A 124 -34.15 -35.84 -10.57
CA VAL A 124 -33.14 -36.31 -9.62
C VAL A 124 -31.91 -35.42 -9.73
N THR A 125 -31.57 -34.72 -8.64
CA THR A 125 -30.35 -33.91 -8.53
C THR A 125 -29.34 -34.63 -7.65
N VAL A 126 -28.21 -35.02 -8.23
CA VAL A 126 -27.09 -35.62 -7.50
C VAL A 126 -26.10 -34.52 -7.09
N LEU A 127 -25.92 -34.37 -5.79
CA LEU A 127 -25.07 -33.38 -5.13
C LEU A 127 -23.63 -33.91 -5.01
N SER A 128 -22.66 -33.04 -5.25
CA SER A 128 -21.26 -33.28 -4.91
C SER A 128 -21.01 -33.10 -3.40
N PRO A 129 -20.01 -33.80 -2.83
CA PRO A 129 -19.61 -33.58 -1.45
C PRO A 129 -19.20 -32.12 -1.20
N GLU A 130 -19.70 -31.53 -0.12
CA GLU A 130 -19.40 -30.15 0.23
C GLU A 130 -17.95 -29.99 0.69
N GLN A 131 -17.27 -28.94 0.22
CA GLN A 131 -15.89 -28.61 0.62
C GLN A 131 -15.93 -27.49 1.65
N VAL A 132 -15.55 -27.78 2.89
CA VAL A 132 -15.57 -26.84 4.01
C VAL A 132 -14.16 -26.60 4.52
N THR A 133 -13.85 -25.36 4.90
CA THR A 133 -12.64 -25.03 5.65
C THR A 133 -13.07 -24.40 6.96
N ALA A 134 -12.58 -24.96 8.07
CA ALA A 134 -12.93 -24.51 9.42
C ALA A 134 -11.71 -24.56 10.33
N SER A 135 -11.79 -23.87 11.47
CA SER A 135 -10.74 -23.84 12.50
C SER A 135 -11.20 -24.56 13.77
N TYR A 136 -10.26 -24.93 14.63
CA TYR A 136 -10.59 -25.50 15.94
C TYR A 136 -11.51 -24.55 16.74
N GLY A 137 -12.59 -25.08 17.27
CA GLY A 137 -13.60 -24.32 18.02
C GLY A 137 -14.76 -23.78 17.17
N GLU A 138 -14.71 -23.91 15.85
CA GLU A 138 -15.80 -23.45 14.97
C GLU A 138 -16.92 -24.50 14.86
N THR A 139 -18.16 -24.01 14.81
CA THR A 139 -19.36 -24.80 14.51
C THR A 139 -19.98 -24.31 13.19
N PHE A 140 -20.44 -25.25 12.35
CA PHE A 140 -21.04 -24.93 11.06
C PHE A 140 -22.09 -25.96 10.63
N TRP A 141 -23.05 -25.49 9.84
CA TRP A 141 -24.11 -26.30 9.27
C TRP A 141 -23.74 -26.80 7.87
N LEU A 142 -23.82 -28.11 7.64
CA LEU A 142 -23.63 -28.70 6.30
C LEU A 142 -24.92 -28.64 5.49
N LYS A 143 -24.82 -28.44 4.18
CA LYS A 143 -26.00 -28.54 3.28
C LYS A 143 -26.67 -29.90 3.33
N ALA A 144 -25.90 -30.96 3.61
CA ALA A 144 -26.44 -32.31 3.78
C ALA A 144 -27.50 -32.36 4.89
N PHE A 145 -27.35 -31.54 5.93
CA PHE A 145 -28.28 -31.51 7.06
C PHE A 145 -29.62 -30.85 6.73
N ASP A 146 -29.72 -30.08 5.64
CA ASP A 146 -30.99 -29.54 5.14
C ASP A 146 -31.90 -30.65 4.58
N TYR A 147 -31.30 -31.76 4.13
CA TYR A 147 -32.01 -32.91 3.55
C TYR A 147 -32.05 -34.11 4.49
N TYR A 148 -30.96 -34.32 5.22
CA TYR A 148 -30.72 -35.47 6.09
C TYR A 148 -30.33 -34.97 7.49
N ASN A 149 -31.25 -34.29 8.16
CA ASN A 149 -30.96 -33.64 9.43
C ASN A 149 -30.54 -34.66 10.52
N PRO A 150 -29.32 -34.57 11.09
CA PRO A 150 -28.81 -35.51 12.10
C PRO A 150 -29.57 -35.50 13.43
N TYR A 151 -30.47 -34.52 13.61
CA TYR A 151 -31.28 -34.34 14.81
C TYR A 151 -32.74 -34.77 14.64
N ASP A 152 -33.14 -35.20 13.44
CA ASP A 152 -34.46 -35.78 13.20
C ASP A 152 -34.55 -37.19 13.79
N THR A 153 -35.68 -37.50 14.43
CA THR A 153 -36.00 -38.80 15.03
C THR A 153 -37.16 -39.49 14.30
N VAL A 154 -37.25 -40.82 14.43
CA VAL A 154 -38.30 -41.64 13.80
C VAL A 154 -39.69 -41.42 14.44
N SER A 155 -39.73 -40.95 15.68
CA SER A 155 -40.94 -40.49 16.38
C SER A 155 -40.62 -39.33 17.33
N GLU A 156 -41.63 -38.65 17.85
CA GLU A 156 -41.48 -37.57 18.85
C GLU A 156 -41.32 -38.10 20.29
N GLU A 157 -41.20 -39.42 20.46
CA GLU A 157 -41.04 -40.04 21.78
C GLU A 157 -39.62 -39.84 22.32
N GLU A 158 -39.51 -39.64 23.63
CA GLU A 158 -38.23 -39.48 24.30
C GLU A 158 -37.40 -40.77 24.20
N GLY A 159 -36.22 -40.68 23.58
CA GLY A 159 -35.37 -41.85 23.29
C GLY A 159 -35.61 -42.50 21.92
N ALA A 160 -36.42 -41.89 21.04
CA ALA A 160 -36.61 -42.35 19.67
C ALA A 160 -35.30 -42.43 18.87
N GLU A 161 -35.18 -43.46 18.03
CA GLU A 161 -34.00 -43.65 17.17
C GLU A 161 -33.83 -42.47 16.21
N LYS A 162 -32.57 -42.10 15.95
CA LYS A 162 -32.23 -41.06 14.97
C LYS A 162 -32.60 -41.55 13.57
N LYS A 163 -33.28 -40.69 12.81
CA LYS A 163 -33.68 -40.97 11.43
C LYS A 163 -32.47 -41.04 10.50
N TYR A 164 -31.47 -40.20 10.75
CA TYR A 164 -30.22 -40.14 9.99
C TYR A 164 -29.03 -40.19 10.93
N THR A 165 -28.02 -40.97 10.57
CA THR A 165 -26.79 -41.11 11.36
C THR A 165 -25.58 -40.77 10.51
N TYR A 166 -24.53 -40.27 11.15
CA TYR A 166 -23.33 -39.79 10.49
C TYR A 166 -22.09 -40.41 11.12
N SER A 167 -21.08 -40.65 10.30
CA SER A 167 -19.75 -41.06 10.74
C SER A 167 -18.67 -40.15 10.14
N PHE A 168 -17.50 -40.18 10.76
CA PHE A 168 -16.39 -39.30 10.44
C PHE A 168 -15.13 -40.13 10.22
N SER A 169 -14.31 -39.76 9.24
CA SER A 169 -13.02 -40.44 9.02
C SER A 169 -12.01 -40.19 10.14
N ASP A 170 -12.23 -39.16 10.95
CA ASP A 170 -11.40 -38.76 12.07
C ASP A 170 -12.27 -38.12 13.15
N ASN A 171 -11.89 -38.25 14.42
CA ASN A 171 -12.66 -37.73 15.55
C ASN A 171 -12.45 -36.22 15.80
N SER A 172 -11.74 -35.53 14.91
CA SER A 172 -11.61 -34.07 14.90
C SER A 172 -12.93 -33.35 14.61
N LEU A 173 -13.95 -34.07 14.13
CA LEU A 173 -15.31 -33.57 13.97
C LEU A 173 -16.28 -34.33 14.86
N ALA A 174 -17.34 -33.67 15.29
CA ALA A 174 -18.51 -34.31 15.87
C ALA A 174 -19.77 -33.47 15.67
N LEU A 175 -20.93 -34.07 15.93
CA LEU A 175 -22.22 -33.38 15.92
C LEU A 175 -22.40 -32.58 17.20
N ASP A 176 -22.76 -31.32 17.05
CA ASP A 176 -22.95 -30.38 18.13
C ASP A 176 -24.18 -30.73 18.98
N GLU A 177 -24.04 -30.64 20.31
CA GLU A 177 -25.08 -31.05 21.25
C GLU A 177 -26.26 -30.07 21.29
N ASP A 178 -25.99 -28.79 21.05
CA ASP A 178 -26.99 -27.72 20.95
C ASP A 178 -27.71 -27.69 19.59
N ARG A 179 -27.44 -28.70 18.75
CA ARG A 179 -28.03 -28.90 17.43
C ARG A 179 -27.63 -27.83 16.42
N GLU A 180 -26.44 -27.24 16.55
CA GLU A 180 -25.96 -26.19 15.64
C GLU A 180 -25.17 -26.74 14.43
N GLY A 181 -25.01 -28.06 14.31
CA GLY A 181 -24.41 -28.71 13.14
C GLY A 181 -23.19 -29.56 13.49
N LEU A 182 -22.08 -29.34 12.77
CA LEU A 182 -20.78 -29.96 13.08
C LEU A 182 -19.89 -28.99 13.82
N TYR A 183 -19.16 -29.49 14.81
CA TYR A 183 -18.14 -28.74 15.52
C TYR A 183 -16.75 -29.34 15.32
N VAL A 184 -15.74 -28.47 15.24
CA VAL A 184 -14.32 -28.86 15.09
C VAL A 184 -13.66 -28.97 16.46
N GLN A 185 -13.27 -30.19 16.82
CA GLN A 185 -12.73 -30.55 18.13
C GLN A 185 -11.37 -31.24 18.11
N GLY A 186 -10.73 -31.28 16.94
CA GLY A 186 -9.37 -31.78 16.74
C GLY A 186 -8.62 -30.96 15.70
N PHE A 187 -7.41 -31.39 15.36
CA PHE A 187 -6.52 -30.65 14.45
C PHE A 187 -6.37 -31.30 13.07
N HIS A 188 -7.10 -32.38 12.80
CA HIS A 188 -6.98 -33.12 11.56
C HIS A 188 -8.20 -32.89 10.66
N SER A 189 -7.95 -32.75 9.35
CA SER A 189 -9.00 -32.75 8.35
C SER A 189 -9.74 -34.09 8.33
N ALA A 190 -11.05 -34.05 8.08
CA ALA A 190 -11.90 -35.24 8.12
C ALA A 190 -12.95 -35.24 7.01
N LYS A 191 -13.37 -36.43 6.62
CA LYS A 191 -14.49 -36.68 5.73
C LYS A 191 -15.74 -36.99 6.55
N VAL A 192 -16.88 -36.52 6.08
CA VAL A 192 -18.19 -36.70 6.72
C VAL A 192 -19.03 -37.64 5.85
N TYR A 193 -19.55 -38.69 6.46
CA TYR A 193 -20.35 -39.70 5.80
C TYR A 193 -21.76 -39.76 6.39
N LEU A 194 -22.76 -39.79 5.51
CA LEU A 194 -24.12 -40.18 5.87
C LEU A 194 -24.20 -41.71 5.85
N GLU A 195 -24.67 -42.30 6.95
CA GLU A 195 -24.91 -43.74 7.07
C GLU A 195 -26.36 -44.03 6.66
N LYS A 196 -26.54 -44.72 5.53
CA LYS A 196 -27.86 -45.03 4.99
C LYS A 196 -27.87 -46.40 4.31
N SER A 197 -28.86 -47.23 4.64
CA SER A 197 -29.04 -48.57 4.05
C SER A 197 -27.81 -49.48 4.13
N GLY A 198 -26.96 -49.29 5.15
CA GLY A 198 -25.71 -50.04 5.33
C GLY A 198 -24.53 -49.54 4.48
N GLU A 199 -24.67 -48.40 3.80
CA GLU A 199 -23.62 -47.76 2.99
C GLU A 199 -23.18 -46.43 3.59
N GLN A 200 -21.89 -46.09 3.39
CA GLN A 200 -21.29 -44.82 3.76
C GLN A 200 -21.25 -43.88 2.56
N ILE A 201 -22.11 -42.86 2.58
CA ILE A 201 -22.22 -41.88 1.49
C ILE A 201 -21.43 -40.64 1.87
N LEU A 202 -20.41 -40.29 1.08
CA LEU A 202 -19.58 -39.10 1.33
C LEU A 202 -20.39 -37.84 1.05
N VAL A 203 -20.61 -37.02 2.07
CA VAL A 203 -21.41 -35.78 1.95
C VAL A 203 -20.58 -34.50 2.09
N ALA A 204 -19.42 -34.57 2.75
CA ALA A 204 -18.51 -33.42 2.88
C ALA A 204 -17.06 -33.83 3.12
N GLU A 205 -16.13 -32.96 2.71
CA GLU A 205 -14.73 -32.99 3.08
C GLU A 205 -14.39 -31.69 3.82
N VAL A 206 -13.95 -31.81 5.07
CA VAL A 206 -13.65 -30.67 5.94
C VAL A 206 -12.15 -30.55 6.11
N THR A 207 -11.61 -29.42 5.68
CA THR A 207 -10.22 -29.03 5.94
C THR A 207 -10.15 -28.26 7.25
N VAL A 208 -9.39 -28.80 8.21
CA VAL A 208 -9.15 -28.13 9.50
C VAL A 208 -7.86 -27.31 9.43
N ASN A 209 -7.98 -25.99 9.62
CA ASN A 209 -6.84 -25.11 9.71
C ASN A 209 -6.06 -25.40 11.00
N ALA A 210 -4.79 -25.81 10.85
CA ALA A 210 -3.92 -26.02 12.00
C ALA A 210 -3.71 -24.71 12.77
N PRO A 211 -3.72 -24.75 14.12
CA PRO A 211 -3.33 -23.59 14.91
C PRO A 211 -1.91 -23.10 14.60
N GLU A 212 -1.74 -21.78 14.58
CA GLU A 212 -0.45 -21.16 14.31
C GLU A 212 -0.27 -19.85 15.09
N LEU A 213 0.98 -19.46 15.34
CA LEU A 213 1.26 -18.17 15.98
C LEU A 213 1.11 -17.05 14.96
N GLU A 214 0.46 -15.96 15.36
CA GLU A 214 0.38 -14.76 14.51
C GLU A 214 1.77 -14.20 14.17
N GLU A 215 2.69 -14.22 15.13
CA GLU A 215 4.07 -13.80 14.94
C GLU A 215 5.05 -14.88 15.43
N SER A 216 5.99 -15.28 14.56
CA SER A 216 7.02 -16.28 14.89
C SER A 216 8.22 -15.71 15.65
N LYS A 217 8.28 -14.38 15.84
CA LYS A 217 9.36 -13.67 16.56
C LYS A 217 8.78 -12.42 17.21
N ILE A 218 8.93 -12.32 18.52
CA ILE A 218 8.36 -11.22 19.31
C ILE A 218 9.48 -10.55 20.11
N ALA A 219 9.42 -9.23 20.23
CA ALA A 219 10.21 -8.48 21.20
C ALA A 219 9.28 -7.86 22.26
N ARG A 220 9.68 -7.96 23.53
CA ARG A 220 8.99 -7.30 24.65
C ARG A 220 9.96 -6.60 25.57
N ALA A 221 9.66 -5.35 25.88
CA ALA A 221 10.46 -4.56 26.81
C ALA A 221 10.27 -5.06 28.24
N THR A 222 11.30 -4.94 29.07
CA THR A 222 11.12 -5.06 30.52
C THR A 222 10.18 -3.95 31.03
N LYS A 223 9.53 -4.20 32.17
CA LYS A 223 8.58 -3.26 32.81
C LYS A 223 7.32 -3.00 31.96
N THR A 224 6.93 -3.96 31.12
CA THR A 224 5.61 -4.02 30.49
C THR A 224 4.73 -5.01 31.22
N GLU A 225 3.42 -4.93 31.02
CA GLU A 225 2.50 -5.96 31.51
C GLU A 225 2.79 -7.32 30.87
N ALA A 226 2.42 -8.39 31.59
CA ALA A 226 2.46 -9.74 31.06
C ALA A 226 1.50 -9.87 29.86
N PHE A 227 1.82 -10.77 28.94
CA PHE A 227 1.03 -10.93 27.71
C PHE A 227 0.89 -12.40 27.32
N TYR A 228 -0.15 -12.71 26.56
CA TYR A 228 -0.27 -13.96 25.81
C TYR A 228 -0.13 -13.67 24.31
N PRO A 229 0.72 -14.41 23.59
CA PRO A 229 0.75 -14.38 22.13
C PRO A 229 -0.59 -14.82 21.55
N VAL A 230 -0.96 -14.23 20.42
CA VAL A 230 -2.16 -14.63 19.68
C VAL A 230 -1.88 -15.91 18.90
N ILE A 231 -2.71 -16.93 19.12
CA ILE A 231 -2.75 -18.17 18.34
C ILE A 231 -3.94 -18.06 17.39
N LYS A 232 -3.69 -18.13 16.09
CA LYS A 232 -4.73 -18.21 15.05
C LYS A 232 -5.25 -19.63 14.95
N ASN A 233 -6.48 -19.76 14.44
CA ASN A 233 -7.16 -21.04 14.18
C ASN A 233 -7.32 -21.92 15.44
N PHE A 234 -7.37 -21.30 16.62
CA PHE A 234 -7.63 -21.97 17.89
C PHE A 234 -8.43 -21.06 18.81
N MET A 235 -9.67 -21.46 19.09
CA MET A 235 -10.50 -20.83 20.10
C MET A 235 -10.77 -21.85 21.20
N LEU A 236 -10.53 -21.46 22.46
CA LEU A 236 -10.97 -22.27 23.60
C LEU A 236 -12.50 -22.21 23.64
N MET A 237 -13.16 -23.35 23.79
CA MET A 237 -14.60 -23.35 24.04
C MET A 237 -14.81 -22.83 25.46
N ASP A 238 -15.90 -22.08 25.70
CA ASP A 238 -16.25 -21.67 27.06
C ASP A 238 -16.37 -22.93 27.93
N SER A 239 -15.69 -22.91 29.07
CA SER A 239 -15.50 -24.07 29.94
C SER A 239 -16.82 -24.54 30.54
N SER A 240 -17.48 -25.49 29.88
CA SER A 240 -18.49 -26.35 30.50
C SER A 240 -18.53 -27.66 29.74
N GLU A 241 -17.62 -28.57 30.09
CA GLU A 241 -17.92 -29.98 30.40
C GLU A 241 -16.61 -30.79 30.45
N THR A 242 -16.18 -31.10 31.66
CA THR A 242 -15.19 -32.13 31.94
C THR A 242 -15.81 -33.50 31.63
N GLN A 243 -15.40 -34.14 30.53
CA GLN A 243 -15.70 -35.56 30.33
C GLN A 243 -14.68 -36.42 31.08
N GLU A 244 -15.16 -37.17 32.08
CA GLU A 244 -14.41 -38.24 32.74
C GLU A 244 -14.29 -39.44 31.78
N THR A 245 -13.08 -39.99 31.65
CA THR A 245 -12.85 -41.25 30.92
C THR A 245 -12.63 -42.41 31.92
N GLU A 246 -12.89 -43.65 31.50
CA GLU A 246 -12.73 -44.88 32.30
C GLU A 246 -11.31 -45.09 32.89
N ASP A 247 -10.31 -44.30 32.48
CA ASP A 247 -8.93 -44.30 32.99
C ASP A 247 -8.59 -43.11 33.93
N GLY A 248 -9.58 -42.29 34.32
CA GLY A 248 -9.39 -41.20 35.29
C GLY A 248 -8.52 -40.03 34.81
N LYS A 249 -8.32 -39.87 33.49
CA LYS A 249 -7.64 -38.71 32.90
C LYS A 249 -8.65 -37.78 32.24
N GLU A 250 -8.80 -36.58 32.80
CA GLU A 250 -9.56 -35.48 32.21
C GLU A 250 -8.93 -35.06 30.87
N LYS A 251 -9.68 -35.19 29.76
CA LYS A 251 -9.31 -34.60 28.47
C LYS A 251 -9.85 -33.18 28.39
N THR A 252 -9.26 -32.27 29.16
CA THR A 252 -9.58 -30.84 29.07
C THR A 252 -8.77 -30.21 27.94
N GLU A 253 -9.43 -29.57 26.99
CA GLU A 253 -8.76 -28.66 26.07
C GLU A 253 -8.03 -27.57 26.86
N LYS A 254 -6.80 -27.24 26.46
CA LYS A 254 -6.00 -26.23 27.17
C LYS A 254 -4.82 -25.76 26.35
N ILE A 255 -4.34 -24.58 26.72
CA ILE A 255 -3.06 -24.03 26.30
C ILE A 255 -2.14 -24.03 27.53
N THR A 256 -1.04 -24.79 27.47
CA THR A 256 0.00 -24.76 28.51
C THR A 256 1.22 -24.02 27.99
N TRP A 257 1.61 -22.95 28.68
CA TRP A 257 2.76 -22.13 28.30
C TRP A 257 4.01 -22.52 29.08
N SER A 258 5.16 -22.55 28.41
CA SER A 258 6.46 -22.75 29.04
C SER A 258 7.54 -21.85 28.44
N VAL A 259 8.50 -21.45 29.27
CA VAL A 259 9.67 -20.64 28.88
C VAL A 259 10.94 -21.43 29.18
N ALA A 260 11.86 -21.49 28.23
CA ALA A 260 13.11 -22.25 28.37
C ALA A 260 14.10 -21.64 29.38
N ASP A 261 14.07 -20.32 29.54
CA ASP A 261 14.91 -19.57 30.48
C ASP A 261 14.03 -18.60 31.29
N GLN A 262 13.77 -18.98 32.55
CA GLN A 262 12.91 -18.23 33.47
C GLN A 262 13.56 -16.97 34.04
N GLU A 263 14.89 -16.80 33.91
CA GLU A 263 15.54 -15.54 34.27
C GLU A 263 15.22 -14.44 33.25
N ILE A 264 14.99 -14.83 31.99
CA ILE A 264 14.70 -13.90 30.89
C ILE A 264 13.21 -13.56 30.85
N ALA A 265 12.33 -14.56 30.95
CA ALA A 265 10.88 -14.36 30.99
C ALA A 265 10.20 -15.41 31.88
N ALA A 266 9.16 -15.01 32.61
CA ALA A 266 8.45 -15.88 33.54
C ALA A 266 6.98 -16.07 33.14
N ILE A 267 6.41 -17.25 33.44
CA ILE A 267 4.97 -17.48 33.32
C ILE A 267 4.30 -17.00 34.61
N THR A 268 3.30 -16.14 34.46
CA THR A 268 2.44 -15.64 35.54
C THR A 268 0.98 -15.96 35.21
N GLU A 269 0.08 -15.77 36.17
CA GLU A 269 -1.37 -15.91 35.93
C GLU A 269 -1.87 -14.98 34.81
N LYS A 270 -1.23 -13.82 34.65
CA LYS A 270 -1.57 -12.82 33.63
C LYS A 270 -0.85 -13.05 32.28
N GLY A 271 -0.01 -14.08 32.20
CA GLY A 271 0.73 -14.45 30.99
C GLY A 271 2.24 -14.37 31.14
N ILE A 272 2.93 -14.23 30.01
CA ILE A 272 4.38 -14.21 29.95
C ILE A 272 4.88 -12.81 30.33
N GLU A 273 5.62 -12.72 31.43
CA GLU A 273 6.26 -11.50 31.91
C GLU A 273 7.70 -11.40 31.39
N ALA A 274 8.08 -10.22 30.88
CA ALA A 274 9.44 -9.94 30.44
C ALA A 274 10.33 -9.49 31.62
N VAL A 275 11.24 -10.35 32.06
CA VAL A 275 11.99 -10.19 33.31
C VAL A 275 13.34 -9.50 33.10
N LYS A 276 14.18 -10.05 32.20
CA LYS A 276 15.57 -9.61 32.02
C LYS A 276 15.95 -9.62 30.55
N VAL A 277 16.72 -8.60 30.15
CA VAL A 277 17.22 -8.46 28.77
C VAL A 277 17.95 -9.74 28.33
N GLY A 278 17.51 -10.31 27.21
CA GLY A 278 17.99 -11.60 26.75
C GLY A 278 17.13 -12.16 25.61
N LYS A 279 17.41 -13.40 25.22
CA LYS A 279 16.58 -14.16 24.27
C LYS A 279 16.26 -15.50 24.88
N THR A 280 14.99 -15.90 24.81
CA THR A 280 14.52 -17.19 25.29
C THR A 280 13.52 -17.79 24.30
N LYS A 281 13.30 -19.09 24.43
CA LYS A 281 12.35 -19.85 23.63
C LYS A 281 11.10 -20.04 24.46
N VAL A 282 9.94 -19.76 23.87
CA VAL A 282 8.65 -19.95 24.53
C VAL A 282 7.83 -20.94 23.72
N THR A 283 7.12 -21.83 24.42
CA THR A 283 6.32 -22.90 23.83
C THR A 283 4.89 -22.81 24.31
N ALA A 284 3.94 -22.95 23.39
CA ALA A 284 2.54 -23.27 23.67
C ALA A 284 2.31 -24.74 23.35
N ASP A 285 1.98 -25.53 24.37
CA ASP A 285 1.48 -26.89 24.23
C ASP A 285 -0.06 -26.84 24.21
N LEU A 286 -0.62 -27.10 23.03
CA LEU A 286 -2.06 -27.13 22.76
C LEU A 286 -2.58 -28.54 22.96
N SER A 287 -3.73 -28.67 23.60
CA SER A 287 -4.50 -29.92 23.68
C SER A 287 -5.93 -29.65 23.24
N ALA A 288 -6.41 -30.41 22.27
CA ALA A 288 -7.76 -30.39 21.74
C ALA A 288 -8.69 -31.31 22.53
N LYS A 289 -10.01 -31.11 22.41
CA LYS A 289 -11.04 -31.96 23.06
C LYS A 289 -10.97 -33.43 22.62
N ASN A 290 -10.65 -33.73 21.36
CA ASN A 290 -10.47 -35.12 20.89
C ASN A 290 -9.18 -35.80 21.45
N GLY A 291 -8.27 -35.02 22.03
CA GLY A 291 -6.98 -35.46 22.56
C GLY A 291 -5.80 -35.17 21.63
N ASP A 292 -6.01 -34.55 20.48
CA ASP A 292 -4.91 -34.08 19.63
C ASP A 292 -4.04 -33.09 20.39
N THR A 293 -2.74 -33.12 20.10
CA THR A 293 -1.78 -32.20 20.71
C THR A 293 -0.93 -31.54 19.65
N MET A 294 -0.58 -30.29 19.89
CA MET A 294 0.33 -29.55 19.02
C MET A 294 1.25 -28.65 19.83
N LYS A 295 2.51 -28.53 19.37
CA LYS A 295 3.50 -27.65 19.98
C LYS A 295 3.81 -26.48 19.04
N LEU A 296 3.54 -25.27 19.51
CA LEU A 296 3.94 -24.04 18.82
C LEU A 296 5.12 -23.43 19.57
N THR A 297 6.17 -23.06 18.85
CA THR A 297 7.39 -22.57 19.49
C THR A 297 8.03 -21.41 18.75
N TRP A 298 8.44 -20.39 19.51
CA TRP A 298 9.02 -19.17 18.95
C TRP A 298 10.13 -18.58 19.81
N GLN A 299 10.78 -17.55 19.28
CA GLN A 299 11.83 -16.79 19.95
C GLN A 299 11.27 -15.50 20.53
N LEU A 300 11.43 -15.33 21.84
CA LEU A 300 11.13 -14.09 22.56
C LEU A 300 12.45 -13.36 22.83
N ALA A 301 12.55 -12.11 22.35
CA ALA A 301 13.62 -11.20 22.76
C ALA A 301 13.10 -10.24 23.83
N VAL A 302 13.69 -10.28 25.01
CA VAL A 302 13.42 -9.29 26.06
C VAL A 302 14.37 -8.11 25.91
N THR A 303 13.82 -6.89 25.83
CA THR A 303 14.55 -5.68 25.48
C THR A 303 14.49 -4.60 26.58
N ASP A 304 15.46 -3.69 26.51
CA ASP A 304 15.72 -2.52 27.39
C ASP A 304 15.44 -1.14 26.75
N PRO A 305 14.39 -0.88 25.93
CA PRO A 305 14.40 0.26 25.00
C PRO A 305 14.33 1.63 25.68
N GLU A 306 15.40 2.41 25.66
CA GLU A 306 15.47 3.73 26.32
C GLU A 306 15.90 4.85 25.37
N ALA A 307 15.39 6.05 25.59
CA ALA A 307 15.87 7.24 24.91
C ALA A 307 17.29 7.58 25.38
N THR A 308 18.18 7.90 24.46
CA THR A 308 19.55 8.38 24.79
C THR A 308 19.57 9.76 25.46
N GLY A 309 18.47 10.48 25.43
CA GLY A 309 18.38 11.90 25.82
C GLY A 309 18.81 12.88 24.72
N GLU A 310 19.33 12.38 23.59
CA GLU A 310 19.67 13.23 22.44
C GLU A 310 18.41 13.81 21.77
N VAL A 311 18.46 15.09 21.44
CA VAL A 311 17.41 15.73 20.62
C VAL A 311 17.59 15.30 19.17
N LEU A 312 16.54 14.71 18.59
CA LEU A 312 16.56 14.30 17.19
C LEU A 312 16.32 15.51 16.28
N VAL A 313 17.39 16.00 15.65
CA VAL A 313 17.34 17.15 14.73
C VAL A 313 17.36 16.67 13.29
N MET A 314 16.37 17.08 12.49
CA MET A 314 16.33 16.76 11.05
C MET A 314 15.59 17.83 10.24
N ALA A 315 15.88 17.92 8.95
CA ALA A 315 15.14 18.78 8.04
C ALA A 315 13.86 18.10 7.51
N VAL A 316 12.89 18.88 7.03
CA VAL A 316 11.73 18.38 6.29
C VAL A 316 12.18 17.51 5.10
N GLY A 317 11.55 16.35 4.95
CA GLY A 317 11.86 15.31 3.95
C GLY A 317 13.03 14.41 4.31
N VAL A 318 13.68 14.59 5.47
CA VAL A 318 14.77 13.73 5.94
C VAL A 318 14.21 12.66 6.86
N THR A 319 14.69 11.43 6.68
CA THR A 319 14.41 10.29 7.56
C THR A 319 15.65 9.93 8.38
N LYS A 320 15.52 9.81 9.70
CA LYS A 320 16.61 9.41 10.62
C LYS A 320 16.16 8.31 11.58
N LYS A 321 17.11 7.50 12.05
CA LYS A 321 16.84 6.53 13.13
C LYS A 321 16.57 7.28 14.44
N LEU A 322 15.62 6.79 15.22
CA LEU A 322 15.35 7.28 16.56
C LEU A 322 16.60 7.08 17.45
N PRO A 323 16.95 8.07 18.29
CA PRO A 323 18.11 8.00 19.17
C PRO A 323 17.78 7.19 20.43
N VAL A 324 17.59 5.87 20.24
CA VAL A 324 17.24 4.89 21.28
C VAL A 324 18.30 3.81 21.43
N THR A 325 18.43 3.29 22.64
CA THR A 325 19.28 2.14 23.00
C THR A 325 18.43 1.00 23.53
N GLY A 326 19.02 -0.18 23.74
CA GLY A 326 18.32 -1.34 24.33
C GLY A 326 17.27 -2.03 23.45
N ALA A 327 16.95 -1.48 22.28
CA ALA A 327 16.17 -2.14 21.23
C ALA A 327 17.04 -3.11 20.39
N GLY A 328 16.45 -4.20 19.93
CA GLY A 328 17.10 -5.27 19.17
C GLY A 328 16.60 -5.42 17.73
N SER A 329 17.05 -6.49 17.06
CA SER A 329 16.67 -6.80 15.67
C SER A 329 15.21 -7.21 15.49
N TYR A 330 14.57 -7.68 16.56
CA TYR A 330 13.16 -8.06 16.58
C TYR A 330 12.27 -6.94 17.12
N SER A 331 12.86 -5.80 17.48
CA SER A 331 12.08 -4.73 18.10
C SER A 331 11.08 -4.13 17.13
N THR A 332 9.88 -3.92 17.63
CA THR A 332 8.79 -3.26 16.94
C THR A 332 8.68 -1.83 17.41
N TYR A 333 8.21 -0.97 16.51
CA TYR A 333 8.05 0.46 16.77
C TYR A 333 6.66 0.86 16.31
N GLY A 334 5.90 1.46 17.22
CA GLY A 334 4.53 1.85 16.98
C GLY A 334 4.21 3.21 17.57
N TYR A 335 3.01 3.68 17.24
CA TYR A 335 2.41 4.84 17.87
C TYR A 335 1.76 4.41 19.18
N THR A 336 1.75 5.28 20.18
CA THR A 336 0.99 5.04 21.42
C THR A 336 -0.53 5.23 21.24
N GLY A 337 -0.96 5.69 20.06
CA GLY A 337 -2.34 5.93 19.67
C GLY A 337 -2.45 6.00 18.15
N ASP A 338 -3.30 6.89 17.62
CA ASP A 338 -3.46 7.06 16.18
C ASP A 338 -2.16 7.55 15.50
N LYS A 339 -1.98 7.17 14.23
CA LYS A 339 -0.82 7.58 13.42
C LYS A 339 -0.70 9.10 13.29
N ASP A 340 -1.83 9.82 13.34
CA ASP A 340 -1.90 11.27 13.25
C ASP A 340 -1.53 12.00 14.55
N SER A 341 -1.09 11.26 15.58
CA SER A 341 -0.66 11.85 16.86
C SER A 341 0.63 12.66 16.75
N PHE A 342 1.45 12.45 15.71
CA PHE A 342 2.68 13.21 15.48
C PHE A 342 2.37 14.35 14.50
N LYS A 343 2.67 15.59 14.90
CA LYS A 343 2.23 16.80 14.19
C LYS A 343 3.19 17.22 13.08
N TYR A 344 4.49 17.02 13.32
CA TYR A 344 5.55 17.51 12.43
C TYR A 344 6.34 16.39 11.77
N SER A 345 6.08 15.15 12.16
CA SER A 345 6.83 13.97 11.72
C SER A 345 5.94 12.73 11.60
N SER A 346 6.48 11.70 10.96
CA SER A 346 5.83 10.40 10.82
C SER A 346 6.83 9.28 11.16
N LEU A 347 6.35 8.24 11.84
CA LEU A 347 7.13 7.04 12.15
C LEU A 347 7.11 6.10 10.94
N ALA A 348 8.29 5.83 10.40
CA ALA A 348 8.57 4.82 9.40
C ALA A 348 9.09 3.52 10.05
N GLU A 349 9.19 2.46 9.25
CA GLU A 349 9.60 1.14 9.72
C GLU A 349 10.95 1.15 10.45
N LYS A 350 11.07 0.22 11.41
CA LYS A 350 12.32 -0.08 12.14
C LYS A 350 12.88 1.14 12.90
N GLY A 351 11.99 1.92 13.53
CA GLY A 351 12.37 3.02 14.41
C GLY A 351 13.02 4.18 13.66
N LYS A 352 12.50 4.50 12.47
CA LYS A 352 12.92 5.67 11.71
C LYS A 352 11.81 6.72 11.75
N LEU A 353 12.20 7.98 11.83
CA LEU A 353 11.30 9.12 11.84
C LEU A 353 11.56 9.99 10.62
N THR A 354 10.51 10.40 9.92
CA THR A 354 10.57 11.32 8.76
C THR A 354 9.99 12.67 9.14
N GLY A 355 10.66 13.76 8.78
CA GLY A 355 10.15 15.12 9.02
C GLY A 355 9.17 15.57 7.94
N GLU A 356 7.94 15.90 8.31
CA GLU A 356 6.87 16.29 7.38
C GLU A 356 6.72 17.82 7.29
N SER A 357 6.83 18.51 8.42
CA SER A 357 6.71 19.96 8.46
C SER A 357 7.57 20.57 9.57
N LYS A 358 7.87 21.86 9.47
CA LYS A 358 8.75 22.54 10.43
C LYS A 358 8.06 22.64 11.81
N GLY A 359 8.72 22.16 12.85
CA GLY A 359 8.24 22.28 14.22
C GLY A 359 9.13 21.59 15.25
N LYS A 360 8.73 21.69 16.51
CA LYS A 360 9.33 20.96 17.63
C LYS A 360 8.22 20.22 18.35
N GLU A 361 8.45 18.95 18.65
CA GLU A 361 7.50 18.10 19.37
C GLU A 361 8.24 17.09 20.24
N THR A 362 7.55 16.61 21.28
CA THR A 362 7.93 15.41 22.02
C THR A 362 7.07 14.28 21.49
N ILE A 363 7.68 13.30 20.83
CA ILE A 363 6.99 12.11 20.34
C ILE A 363 7.05 11.02 21.40
N LYS A 364 5.96 10.27 21.53
CA LYS A 364 5.88 9.06 22.36
C LYS A 364 5.83 7.85 21.44
N VAL A 365 6.87 7.05 21.45
CA VAL A 365 7.00 5.87 20.57
C VAL A 365 6.82 4.63 21.43
N LEU A 366 5.93 3.73 21.00
CA LEU A 366 5.78 2.42 21.63
C LEU A 366 6.86 1.50 21.05
N ILE A 367 7.82 1.10 21.87
CA ILE A 367 8.92 0.20 21.49
C ILE A 367 8.78 -1.06 22.33
N ASP A 368 8.49 -2.17 21.68
CA ASP A 368 8.33 -3.49 22.33
C ASP A 368 7.30 -3.49 23.47
N GLY A 369 6.29 -2.62 23.40
CA GLY A 369 5.25 -2.46 24.43
C GLY A 369 5.56 -1.38 25.49
N ARG A 370 6.76 -0.80 25.50
CA ARG A 370 7.12 0.31 26.40
C ARG A 370 7.08 1.66 25.69
N VAL A 371 6.54 2.68 26.36
CA VAL A 371 6.54 4.05 25.84
C VAL A 371 7.90 4.70 26.07
N VAL A 372 8.49 5.22 25.00
CA VAL A 372 9.75 5.98 25.02
C VAL A 372 9.51 7.38 24.46
N GLU A 373 9.87 8.40 25.23
CA GLU A 373 9.70 9.80 24.82
C GLU A 373 10.97 10.36 24.18
N ILE A 374 10.82 11.01 23.03
CA ILE A 374 11.93 11.57 22.24
C ILE A 374 11.56 12.99 21.81
N ILE A 375 12.49 13.94 21.95
CA ILE A 375 12.30 15.29 21.45
C ILE A 375 12.77 15.34 20.00
N ALA A 376 11.87 15.70 19.09
CA ALA A 376 12.15 15.91 17.68
C ALA A 376 12.11 17.42 17.34
N VAL A 377 13.11 17.87 16.58
CA VAL A 377 13.19 19.24 16.04
C VAL A 377 13.32 19.13 14.53
N ILE A 378 12.21 19.47 13.83
CA ILE A 378 12.11 19.43 12.39
C ILE A 378 12.32 20.84 11.83
N THR A 379 13.38 21.02 11.05
CA THR A 379 13.76 22.30 10.46
C THR A 379 13.38 22.37 8.98
N ASN A 380 13.28 23.56 8.40
CA ASN A 380 13.08 23.70 6.95
C ASN A 380 14.16 24.60 6.33
N PRO A 381 15.42 24.11 6.31
CA PRO A 381 16.53 24.89 5.82
C PRO A 381 16.35 25.20 4.34
N ALA A 382 16.48 26.49 4.02
CA ALA A 382 16.34 27.02 2.68
C ALA A 382 17.36 28.13 2.42
N TYR A 383 17.74 28.23 1.14
CA TYR A 383 18.44 29.37 0.59
C TYR A 383 17.64 29.87 -0.61
N LYS A 384 17.28 31.16 -0.59
CA LYS A 384 16.30 31.73 -1.54
C LYS A 384 16.76 31.65 -3.00
N ASP A 385 18.05 31.87 -3.25
CA ASP A 385 18.61 31.95 -4.59
C ASP A 385 19.40 30.67 -4.90
N TYR A 386 19.33 30.11 -6.11
CA TYR A 386 20.16 28.94 -6.44
C TYR A 386 21.65 29.29 -6.64
N LYS A 387 21.97 30.59 -6.70
CA LYS A 387 23.34 31.10 -6.77
C LYS A 387 23.49 32.53 -6.24
N PHE A 388 24.74 32.93 -5.96
CA PHE A 388 25.06 34.32 -5.63
C PHE A 388 26.39 34.78 -6.23
N THR A 389 26.52 36.10 -6.36
CA THR A 389 27.64 36.76 -7.06
C THR A 389 28.58 37.46 -6.09
N MET A 390 29.88 37.39 -6.39
CA MET A 390 30.96 38.05 -5.67
C MET A 390 32.01 38.60 -6.65
N TYR A 391 32.98 39.35 -6.12
CA TYR A 391 34.22 39.69 -6.82
C TYR A 391 35.43 39.20 -6.04
N LYS A 392 36.54 38.96 -6.73
CA LYS A 392 37.80 38.51 -6.12
C LYS A 392 38.22 39.41 -4.94
N GLY A 393 38.49 38.79 -3.80
CA GLY A 393 38.87 39.45 -2.54
C GLY A 393 37.70 39.80 -1.62
N LEU A 394 36.45 39.71 -2.09
CA LEU A 394 35.28 39.96 -1.25
C LEU A 394 35.10 38.82 -0.23
N LYS A 395 34.69 39.18 0.99
CA LYS A 395 34.14 38.27 2.00
C LYS A 395 32.65 38.53 2.18
N LYS A 396 31.86 37.47 2.36
CA LYS A 396 30.41 37.56 2.54
C LYS A 396 29.91 36.40 3.39
N ASP A 397 29.06 36.69 4.37
CA ASP A 397 28.40 35.65 5.15
C ASP A 397 27.28 34.97 4.35
N PHE A 398 27.32 33.65 4.32
CA PHE A 398 26.26 32.81 3.76
C PHE A 398 25.21 32.57 4.85
N LYS A 399 23.95 32.96 4.57
CA LYS A 399 22.85 32.90 5.53
C LYS A 399 21.74 31.98 5.02
N LEU A 400 21.44 30.95 5.79
CA LEU A 400 20.28 30.09 5.59
C LEU A 400 19.08 30.60 6.38
N THR A 401 17.89 30.29 5.90
CA THR A 401 16.64 30.49 6.64
C THR A 401 16.06 29.15 7.08
N GLY A 402 15.16 29.16 8.06
CA GLY A 402 14.42 27.96 8.46
C GLY A 402 15.16 27.01 9.41
N LEU A 403 16.28 27.46 9.97
CA LEU A 403 17.04 26.77 11.01
C LEU A 403 16.36 26.88 12.39
N ASP A 404 16.70 25.95 13.27
CA ASP A 404 16.54 26.10 14.71
C ASP A 404 17.79 26.78 15.30
N LYS A 405 17.62 27.68 16.28
CA LYS A 405 18.74 28.47 16.82
C LYS A 405 19.66 27.66 17.73
N THR A 406 19.12 26.66 18.39
CA THR A 406 19.82 25.89 19.43
C THR A 406 20.38 24.61 18.85
N TYR A 407 19.60 23.94 17.98
CA TYR A 407 19.87 22.56 17.60
C TYR A 407 20.38 22.38 16.17
N SER A 408 20.11 23.31 15.25
CA SER A 408 20.55 23.13 13.86
C SER A 408 22.06 23.05 13.76
N THR A 409 22.54 22.03 13.05
CA THR A 409 23.95 21.87 12.74
C THR A 409 24.16 22.02 11.25
N VAL A 410 25.03 22.96 10.86
CA VAL A 410 25.33 23.24 9.45
C VAL A 410 26.79 22.92 9.18
N THR A 411 27.04 22.20 8.11
CA THR A 411 28.38 21.95 7.58
C THR A 411 28.49 22.48 6.16
N TYR A 412 29.69 22.97 5.83
CA TYR A 412 29.96 23.66 4.57
C TYR A 412 31.19 23.09 3.89
N ALA A 413 31.12 22.97 2.56
CA ALA A 413 32.28 22.64 1.73
C ALA A 413 32.18 23.33 0.37
N THR A 414 33.28 23.89 -0.12
CA THR A 414 33.38 24.39 -1.50
C THR A 414 33.95 23.32 -2.40
N SER A 415 33.37 23.12 -3.59
CA SER A 415 33.84 22.13 -4.56
C SER A 415 35.22 22.48 -5.14
N ASP A 416 35.52 23.77 -5.30
CA ASP A 416 36.84 24.26 -5.72
C ASP A 416 37.36 25.31 -4.74
N LYS A 417 38.29 24.89 -3.86
CA LYS A 417 38.93 25.72 -2.83
C LYS A 417 39.87 26.80 -3.41
N ALA A 418 40.29 26.67 -4.67
CA ALA A 418 41.08 27.69 -5.35
C ALA A 418 40.20 28.84 -5.84
N VAL A 419 38.93 28.57 -6.16
CA VAL A 419 37.93 29.59 -6.55
C VAL A 419 37.34 30.29 -5.33
N ALA A 420 36.85 29.55 -4.34
CA ALA A 420 36.28 30.10 -3.11
C ALA A 420 36.59 29.22 -1.90
N THR A 421 36.62 29.79 -0.70
CA THR A 421 36.65 29.03 0.55
C THR A 421 35.55 29.50 1.48
N ILE A 422 35.14 28.65 2.41
CA ILE A 422 34.16 28.98 3.45
C ILE A 422 34.67 28.55 4.82
N THR A 423 34.39 29.36 5.84
CA THR A 423 34.70 29.03 7.24
C THR A 423 33.60 28.16 7.85
N LYS A 424 33.86 27.56 9.03
CA LYS A 424 32.82 26.85 9.80
C LYS A 424 31.64 27.75 10.16
N ALA A 425 31.88 29.05 10.35
CA ALA A 425 30.85 30.05 10.63
C ALA A 425 30.05 30.52 9.40
N GLY A 426 30.35 29.99 8.20
CA GLY A 426 29.62 30.33 6.98
C GLY A 426 30.12 31.58 6.23
N THR A 427 31.30 32.11 6.58
CA THR A 427 31.88 33.26 5.84
C THR A 427 32.61 32.77 4.60
N VAL A 428 32.10 33.16 3.43
CA VAL A 428 32.67 32.85 2.11
C VAL A 428 33.72 33.88 1.74
N THR A 429 34.88 33.42 1.26
CA THR A 429 35.97 34.25 0.71
C THR A 429 36.18 33.94 -0.76
N ALA A 430 36.08 34.95 -1.62
CA ALA A 430 36.28 34.83 -3.06
C ALA A 430 37.77 34.93 -3.43
N LYS A 431 38.39 33.85 -3.91
CA LYS A 431 39.85 33.76 -4.14
C LYS A 431 40.25 33.96 -5.61
N LYS A 432 39.53 33.34 -6.55
CA LYS A 432 39.85 33.38 -7.98
C LYS A 432 38.59 33.62 -8.80
N VAL A 433 38.75 34.33 -9.92
CA VAL A 433 37.69 34.50 -10.91
C VAL A 433 37.28 33.14 -11.48
N GLY A 434 36.00 32.84 -11.45
CA GLY A 434 35.46 31.55 -11.86
C GLY A 434 34.13 31.26 -11.18
N VAL A 435 33.62 30.06 -11.38
CA VAL A 435 32.37 29.57 -10.78
C VAL A 435 32.68 28.30 -9.99
N THR A 436 32.11 28.17 -8.80
CA THR A 436 32.20 26.95 -7.98
C THR A 436 30.89 26.70 -7.23
N LYS A 437 30.74 25.54 -6.60
CA LYS A 437 29.59 25.20 -5.75
C LYS A 437 29.97 25.28 -4.28
N LEU A 438 29.08 25.86 -3.48
CA LEU A 438 28.98 25.67 -2.05
C LEU A 438 28.03 24.50 -1.78
N ASN A 439 28.59 23.40 -1.31
CA ASN A 439 27.85 22.26 -0.79
C ASN A 439 27.55 22.52 0.70
N VAL A 440 26.29 22.41 1.07
CA VAL A 440 25.80 22.63 2.42
C VAL A 440 25.05 21.38 2.86
N GLU A 441 25.38 20.87 4.02
CA GLU A 441 24.60 19.84 4.68
C GLU A 441 24.12 20.38 6.02
N VAL A 442 22.81 20.36 6.21
CA VAL A 442 22.13 20.94 7.36
C VAL A 442 21.01 20.02 7.80
N ASP A 443 21.07 19.57 9.05
CA ASP A 443 20.07 18.70 9.67
C ASP A 443 19.75 17.45 8.79
N GLY A 444 20.77 16.93 8.09
CA GLY A 444 20.67 15.80 7.16
C GLY A 444 20.23 16.14 5.72
N LYS A 445 19.78 17.36 5.44
CA LYS A 445 19.47 17.84 4.08
C LYS A 445 20.72 18.35 3.40
N LYS A 446 20.96 17.87 2.17
CA LYS A 446 22.05 18.32 1.29
C LYS A 446 21.53 19.33 0.26
N MET A 447 22.23 20.43 0.10
CA MET A 447 21.95 21.44 -0.94
C MET A 447 23.24 21.96 -1.56
N ALA A 448 23.16 22.42 -2.81
CA ALA A 448 24.27 23.03 -3.52
C ALA A 448 23.86 24.41 -4.03
N VAL A 449 24.72 25.41 -3.78
CA VAL A 449 24.52 26.80 -4.20
C VAL A 449 25.70 27.23 -5.05
N TRP A 450 25.47 27.83 -6.22
CA TRP A 450 26.58 28.31 -7.05
C TRP A 450 27.14 29.64 -6.55
N ILE A 451 28.45 29.79 -6.65
CA ILE A 451 29.19 31.02 -6.36
C ILE A 451 29.83 31.50 -7.65
N GLU A 452 29.43 32.67 -8.13
CA GLU A 452 30.01 33.31 -9.32
C GLU A 452 30.97 34.43 -8.90
N ILE A 453 32.26 34.25 -9.18
CA ILE A 453 33.30 35.21 -8.80
C ILE A 453 33.85 35.89 -10.05
N SER A 454 33.63 37.18 -10.13
CA SER A 454 34.14 38.05 -11.20
C SER A 454 35.34 38.89 -10.72
N THR A 455 35.92 39.68 -11.62
CA THR A 455 36.78 40.79 -11.19
C THR A 455 35.92 41.90 -10.57
N LYS A 456 36.53 42.77 -9.75
CA LYS A 456 35.82 43.92 -9.17
C LYS A 456 35.20 44.82 -10.26
N LYS A 457 35.91 45.01 -11.37
CA LYS A 457 35.43 45.77 -12.53
C LYS A 457 34.23 45.11 -13.22
N GLY A 458 34.30 43.80 -13.50
CA GLY A 458 33.20 43.05 -14.11
C GLY A 458 31.94 43.06 -13.23
N TYR A 459 32.10 42.84 -11.92
CA TYR A 459 31.02 42.94 -10.94
C TYR A 459 30.35 44.32 -10.94
N GLN A 460 31.14 45.39 -10.90
CA GLN A 460 30.63 46.76 -10.90
C GLN A 460 29.95 47.13 -12.24
N ALA A 461 30.45 46.60 -13.36
CA ALA A 461 29.82 46.75 -14.67
C ALA A 461 28.43 46.11 -14.70
N ALA A 462 28.32 44.84 -14.27
CA ALA A 462 27.05 44.14 -14.13
C ALA A 462 26.06 44.89 -13.22
N LYS A 463 26.49 45.29 -12.01
CA LYS A 463 25.65 46.06 -11.09
C LYS A 463 25.21 47.40 -11.68
N LYS A 464 26.05 48.06 -12.46
CA LYS A 464 25.68 49.31 -13.13
C LYS A 464 24.66 49.07 -14.24
N GLY A 465 24.79 47.99 -15.01
CA GLY A 465 23.78 47.55 -15.97
C GLY A 465 22.42 47.38 -15.31
N ILE A 466 22.35 46.61 -14.22
CA ILE A 466 21.10 46.41 -13.46
C ILE A 466 20.55 47.75 -12.93
N SER A 467 21.41 48.65 -12.45
CA SER A 467 20.97 49.98 -12.00
C SER A 467 20.35 50.78 -13.14
N ILE A 468 20.90 50.73 -14.36
CA ILE A 468 20.37 51.45 -15.52
C ILE A 468 19.03 50.86 -15.97
N SER A 469 18.87 49.53 -15.94
CA SER A 469 17.60 48.87 -16.32
C SER A 469 16.42 49.25 -15.42
N LYS A 470 16.69 49.78 -14.22
CA LYS A 470 15.69 50.29 -13.27
C LYS A 470 15.34 51.77 -13.47
N THR A 471 15.96 52.44 -14.45
CA THR A 471 15.72 53.86 -14.75
C THR A 471 14.93 54.04 -16.04
N LYS A 472 14.32 55.22 -16.23
CA LYS A 472 13.67 55.57 -17.50
C LYS A 472 14.73 55.66 -18.60
N THR A 473 14.69 54.73 -19.55
CA THR A 473 15.61 54.62 -20.68
C THR A 473 14.83 54.36 -21.96
N HIS A 474 15.41 54.74 -23.09
CA HIS A 474 14.87 54.51 -24.42
C HIS A 474 15.89 53.85 -25.33
N TYR A 475 15.45 52.91 -26.15
CA TYR A 475 16.32 52.37 -27.20
C TYR A 475 16.40 53.36 -28.36
N SER A 476 17.60 53.69 -28.82
CA SER A 476 17.78 54.49 -30.03
C SER A 476 19.20 54.36 -30.54
N GLN A 477 19.37 54.01 -31.83
CA GLN A 477 20.68 54.02 -32.47
C GLN A 477 21.18 55.45 -32.72
N THR A 478 20.31 56.35 -33.19
CA THR A 478 20.68 57.76 -33.49
C THR A 478 21.03 58.54 -32.22
N LYS A 479 20.28 58.34 -31.12
CA LYS A 479 20.49 59.05 -29.85
C LYS A 479 21.34 58.26 -28.86
N ARG A 480 21.96 57.13 -29.25
CA ARG A 480 22.59 56.12 -28.35
C ARG A 480 23.65 56.63 -27.37
N MET A 481 24.20 57.82 -27.60
CA MET A 481 25.19 58.47 -26.73
C MET A 481 24.59 59.55 -25.82
N GLN A 482 23.34 59.96 -26.06
CA GLN A 482 22.62 60.95 -25.25
C GLN A 482 22.20 60.36 -23.89
N LYS A 483 21.89 61.24 -22.93
CA LYS A 483 21.39 60.83 -21.61
C LYS A 483 20.05 60.12 -21.76
N GLY A 484 19.88 58.95 -21.14
CA GLY A 484 18.65 58.17 -21.19
C GLY A 484 18.44 57.33 -22.46
N TYR A 485 19.29 57.49 -23.48
CA TYR A 485 19.19 56.72 -24.73
C TYR A 485 20.36 55.76 -24.88
N TYR A 486 20.07 54.53 -25.32
CA TYR A 486 21.07 53.48 -25.51
C TYR A 486 20.77 52.63 -26.75
N ASP A 487 21.80 52.12 -27.40
CA ASP A 487 21.72 50.88 -28.18
C ASP A 487 22.50 49.78 -27.43
N CYS A 488 22.49 48.54 -27.92
CA CYS A 488 23.13 47.42 -27.23
C CYS A 488 24.63 47.67 -26.98
N SER A 489 25.35 48.15 -27.99
CA SER A 489 26.78 48.43 -27.93
C SER A 489 27.13 49.67 -27.11
N SER A 490 26.29 50.71 -27.14
CA SER A 490 26.50 51.95 -26.39
C SER A 490 26.22 51.76 -24.91
N LEU A 491 25.26 50.92 -24.54
CA LEU A 491 25.08 50.50 -23.15
C LEU A 491 26.35 49.84 -22.61
N VAL A 492 26.86 48.83 -23.32
CA VAL A 492 28.08 48.10 -22.95
C VAL A 492 29.27 49.05 -22.87
N SER A 493 29.59 49.77 -23.94
CA SER A 493 30.79 50.62 -23.97
C SER A 493 30.73 51.74 -22.92
N ARG A 494 29.57 52.37 -22.68
CA ARG A 494 29.43 53.45 -21.68
C ARG A 494 29.58 52.92 -20.25
N ILE A 495 29.08 51.71 -19.97
CA ILE A 495 29.28 51.08 -18.66
C ILE A 495 30.76 50.77 -18.44
N TYR A 496 31.39 50.06 -19.38
CA TYR A 496 32.77 49.58 -19.24
C TYR A 496 33.83 50.70 -19.24
N ARG A 497 33.57 51.81 -19.94
CA ARG A 497 34.44 53.01 -19.89
C ARG A 497 34.62 53.54 -18.47
N LYS A 498 33.59 53.46 -17.62
CA LYS A 498 33.67 53.88 -16.21
C LYS A 498 34.64 53.03 -15.39
N TYR A 499 34.98 51.84 -15.90
CA TYR A 499 35.88 50.88 -15.27
C TYR A 499 37.18 50.68 -16.07
N GLY A 500 37.47 51.61 -17.00
CA GLY A 500 38.73 51.66 -17.74
C GLY A 500 38.83 50.71 -18.94
N VAL A 501 37.69 50.20 -19.45
CA VAL A 501 37.66 49.34 -20.65
C VAL A 501 37.01 50.11 -21.81
N TYR A 502 37.76 50.29 -22.90
CA TYR A 502 37.43 51.23 -23.98
C TYR A 502 37.06 50.57 -25.32
N PHE A 503 37.26 49.25 -25.45
CA PHE A 503 36.96 48.48 -26.67
C PHE A 503 37.55 49.11 -27.94
N GLY A 504 38.78 49.61 -27.88
CA GLY A 504 39.48 50.21 -29.02
C GLY A 504 39.07 51.66 -29.37
N SER A 505 38.14 52.27 -28.63
CA SER A 505 37.70 53.65 -28.87
C SER A 505 37.94 54.54 -27.65
N LYS A 506 38.89 55.48 -27.71
CA LYS A 506 39.11 56.48 -26.64
C LYS A 506 38.33 57.79 -26.83
N SER A 507 37.79 58.04 -28.03
CA SER A 507 37.10 59.28 -28.43
C SER A 507 35.74 59.54 -27.76
N GLY A 508 35.35 58.70 -26.78
CA GLY A 508 34.04 58.77 -26.12
C GLY A 508 32.89 58.13 -26.90
N TRP A 509 33.00 57.98 -28.23
CA TRP A 509 31.97 57.35 -29.07
C TRP A 509 31.95 55.83 -28.96
N SER A 510 30.76 55.21 -28.98
CA SER A 510 30.64 53.75 -28.88
C SER A 510 31.00 53.02 -30.19
N PRO A 511 31.88 52.00 -30.14
CA PRO A 511 32.00 51.03 -31.25
C PRO A 511 30.69 50.24 -31.43
N THR A 512 30.55 49.54 -32.57
CA THR A 512 29.44 48.61 -32.83
C THR A 512 29.59 47.32 -32.02
N ALA A 513 28.51 46.55 -31.82
CA ALA A 513 28.56 45.27 -31.12
C ALA A 513 29.59 44.30 -31.74
N ALA A 514 29.62 44.21 -33.07
CA ALA A 514 30.59 43.40 -33.79
C ALA A 514 32.04 43.88 -33.57
N ALA A 515 32.29 45.20 -33.55
CA ALA A 515 33.62 45.75 -33.26
C ALA A 515 34.05 45.50 -31.81
N ILE A 516 33.13 45.55 -30.83
CA ILE A 516 33.39 45.15 -29.44
C ILE A 516 33.80 43.67 -29.38
N GLY A 517 33.07 42.79 -30.07
CA GLY A 517 33.38 41.35 -30.13
C GLY A 517 34.71 41.06 -30.81
N GLN A 518 35.01 41.75 -31.92
CA GLN A 518 36.29 41.66 -32.62
C GLN A 518 37.44 42.14 -31.74
N TRP A 519 37.27 43.28 -31.07
CA TRP A 519 38.27 43.80 -30.14
C TRP A 519 38.55 42.81 -29.01
N CYS A 520 37.52 42.22 -28.39
CA CYS A 520 37.68 41.19 -27.37
C CYS A 520 38.44 39.96 -27.89
N SER A 521 38.20 39.58 -29.15
CA SER A 521 38.88 38.45 -29.79
C SER A 521 40.36 38.74 -30.03
N ASN A 522 40.68 39.93 -30.52
CA ASN A 522 42.06 40.36 -30.77
C ASN A 522 42.88 40.55 -29.48
N HIS A 523 42.23 40.69 -28.32
CA HIS A 523 42.87 40.91 -27.02
C HIS A 523 42.80 39.68 -26.11
N ASN A 524 42.54 38.48 -26.64
CA ASN A 524 42.52 37.22 -25.88
C ASN A 524 41.51 37.20 -24.71
N MET A 525 40.42 37.93 -24.84
CA MET A 525 39.34 38.02 -23.84
C MET A 525 38.20 37.04 -24.08
N VAL A 526 38.20 36.32 -25.21
CA VAL A 526 37.17 35.33 -25.54
C VAL A 526 37.28 34.13 -24.60
N ILE A 527 36.14 33.74 -24.03
CA ILE A 527 36.02 32.55 -23.16
C ILE A 527 35.20 31.44 -23.82
N ALA A 528 34.38 31.74 -24.82
CA ALA A 528 33.72 30.74 -25.66
C ALA A 528 33.39 31.30 -27.05
N LYS A 529 33.33 30.42 -28.05
CA LYS A 529 32.97 30.74 -29.45
C LYS A 529 31.51 30.38 -29.81
N SER A 530 30.71 30.07 -28.79
CA SER A 530 29.28 29.71 -28.86
C SER A 530 28.63 29.97 -27.50
N GLY A 531 27.32 29.79 -27.39
CA GLY A 531 26.61 29.77 -26.11
C GLY A 531 27.16 28.71 -25.17
N ILE A 532 27.19 29.01 -23.87
CA ILE A 532 27.64 28.12 -22.79
C ILE A 532 26.67 28.22 -21.61
N SER A 533 26.64 27.22 -20.73
CA SER A 533 25.84 27.33 -19.51
C SER A 533 26.27 28.54 -18.68
N ASP A 534 25.28 29.21 -18.10
CA ASP A 534 25.40 30.25 -17.09
C ASP A 534 26.26 29.84 -15.87
N THR A 535 26.40 28.54 -15.60
CA THR A 535 27.34 28.00 -14.59
C THR A 535 28.83 28.15 -14.96
N LYS A 536 29.13 28.64 -16.18
CA LYS A 536 30.49 28.98 -16.63
C LYS A 536 30.70 30.50 -16.76
N LEU A 537 29.64 31.29 -16.59
CA LEU A 537 29.65 32.74 -16.72
C LEU A 537 29.86 33.41 -15.36
N VAL A 538 30.47 34.59 -15.37
CA VAL A 538 30.62 35.44 -14.18
C VAL A 538 30.15 36.86 -14.49
N PRO A 539 29.66 37.62 -13.49
CA PRO A 539 29.20 38.99 -13.71
C PRO A 539 30.21 39.85 -14.48
N GLY A 540 29.73 40.46 -15.55
CA GLY A 540 30.54 41.27 -16.46
C GLY A 540 31.10 40.51 -17.68
N ASP A 541 30.78 39.23 -17.86
CA ASP A 541 30.97 38.61 -19.17
C ASP A 541 30.05 39.29 -20.21
N LEU A 542 30.50 39.35 -21.46
CA LEU A 542 29.76 39.88 -22.59
C LEU A 542 29.27 38.73 -23.46
N ILE A 543 27.98 38.76 -23.77
CA ILE A 543 27.31 37.76 -24.60
C ILE A 543 27.00 38.38 -25.95
N PHE A 544 27.50 37.80 -27.04
CA PHE A 544 27.28 38.32 -28.39
C PHE A 544 26.41 37.39 -29.21
N TYR A 545 25.35 37.94 -29.77
CA TYR A 545 24.34 37.20 -30.54
C TYR A 545 24.40 37.53 -32.02
N SER A 546 24.07 36.55 -32.86
CA SER A 546 23.89 36.69 -34.31
C SER A 546 22.48 36.30 -34.70
N PHE A 547 21.60 37.29 -34.82
CA PHE A 547 20.22 37.09 -35.28
C PHE A 547 20.05 37.30 -36.78
N THR A 548 21.01 37.95 -37.44
CA THR A 548 20.96 38.26 -38.87
C THR A 548 22.34 38.11 -39.51
N LYS A 549 22.37 37.77 -40.80
CA LYS A 549 23.61 37.82 -41.59
C LYS A 549 23.85 39.26 -42.03
N ASN A 550 24.86 39.90 -41.44
CA ASN A 550 25.14 41.32 -41.64
C ASN A 550 26.55 41.62 -42.18
N GLY A 551 27.35 40.58 -42.44
CA GLY A 551 28.70 40.69 -43.01
C GLY A 551 29.77 41.24 -42.05
N ARG A 552 29.40 41.61 -40.81
CA ARG A 552 30.34 42.07 -39.78
C ARG A 552 30.99 40.89 -39.07
N TYR A 553 31.95 41.17 -38.18
CA TYR A 553 32.64 40.16 -37.39
C TYR A 553 31.65 39.17 -36.75
N LYS A 554 31.73 37.89 -37.16
CA LYS A 554 30.86 36.77 -36.73
C LYS A 554 29.36 37.00 -36.91
N ASN A 555 28.95 37.89 -37.82
CA ASN A 555 27.56 38.32 -37.99
C ASN A 555 26.92 38.85 -36.68
N ILE A 556 27.73 39.36 -35.74
CA ILE A 556 27.24 39.86 -34.46
C ILE A 556 26.26 41.01 -34.71
N SER A 557 25.02 40.83 -34.28
CA SER A 557 23.94 41.81 -34.40
C SER A 557 23.58 42.43 -33.05
N HIS A 558 23.96 41.80 -31.93
CA HIS A 558 23.56 42.23 -30.59
C HIS A 558 24.58 41.84 -29.52
N VAL A 559 24.67 42.60 -28.43
CA VAL A 559 25.57 42.34 -27.29
C VAL A 559 24.90 42.67 -25.97
N GLU A 560 25.14 41.84 -24.97
CA GLU A 560 24.57 41.94 -23.62
C GLU A 560 25.65 41.78 -22.55
N ILE A 561 25.33 42.19 -21.32
CA ILE A 561 26.20 41.99 -20.15
C ILE A 561 25.57 40.93 -19.27
N TYR A 562 26.28 39.82 -19.04
CA TYR A 562 25.89 38.84 -18.04
C TYR A 562 25.97 39.47 -16.65
N ALA A 563 24.83 39.55 -15.97
CA ALA A 563 24.64 40.24 -14.71
C ALA A 563 24.83 39.32 -13.49
N GLY A 564 24.94 38.02 -13.74
CA GLY A 564 24.96 36.96 -12.73
C GLY A 564 23.56 36.44 -12.41
N ASN A 565 23.49 35.35 -11.65
CA ASN A 565 22.21 34.69 -11.32
C ASN A 565 21.42 34.17 -12.55
N GLY A 566 22.11 33.87 -13.66
CA GLY A 566 21.44 33.44 -14.90
C GLY A 566 20.72 34.59 -15.63
N MET A 567 21.09 35.84 -15.36
CA MET A 567 20.44 37.02 -15.91
C MET A 567 21.40 37.87 -16.73
N ASP A 568 20.87 38.51 -17.77
CA ASP A 568 21.55 39.49 -18.62
C ASP A 568 20.96 40.88 -18.47
N VAL A 569 21.74 41.90 -18.81
CA VAL A 569 21.29 43.27 -19.02
C VAL A 569 21.52 43.67 -20.48
N SER A 570 20.50 44.25 -21.09
CA SER A 570 20.45 44.53 -22.52
C SER A 570 19.67 45.79 -22.85
N ALA A 571 20.11 46.56 -23.85
CA ALA A 571 19.30 47.60 -24.46
C ALA A 571 18.47 46.97 -25.59
N SER A 572 17.17 46.80 -25.35
CA SER A 572 16.26 46.08 -26.25
C SER A 572 15.48 47.06 -27.11
N SER A 573 15.56 46.88 -28.44
CA SER A 573 14.77 47.63 -29.41
C SER A 573 13.28 47.35 -29.28
N SER A 574 12.90 46.07 -29.16
CA SER A 574 11.51 45.64 -29.03
C SER A 574 10.84 46.15 -27.76
N ASN A 575 11.57 46.22 -26.64
CA ASN A 575 11.06 46.78 -25.39
C ASN A 575 11.27 48.30 -25.27
N ASN A 576 11.93 48.91 -26.27
CA ASN A 576 12.31 50.32 -26.30
C ASN A 576 12.98 50.81 -24.99
N LYS A 577 13.76 49.98 -24.31
CA LYS A 577 14.42 50.32 -23.03
C LYS A 577 15.56 49.36 -22.68
N VAL A 578 16.31 49.68 -21.63
CA VAL A 578 17.24 48.74 -21.00
C VAL A 578 16.46 47.78 -20.10
N ILE A 579 16.65 46.48 -20.30
CA ILE A 579 15.97 45.41 -19.57
C ILE A 579 16.96 44.52 -18.83
N HIS A 580 16.48 43.83 -17.79
CA HIS A 580 17.21 42.83 -17.01
C HIS A 580 16.38 41.54 -16.99
N TYR A 581 16.84 40.51 -17.69
CA TYR A 581 16.04 39.34 -18.04
C TYR A 581 16.92 38.07 -18.12
N GLY A 582 16.31 36.89 -18.29
CA GLY A 582 17.04 35.62 -18.28
C GLY A 582 18.03 35.48 -19.44
N TYR A 583 19.23 34.98 -19.12
CA TYR A 583 20.26 34.62 -20.10
C TYR A 583 19.77 33.51 -21.04
N SER A 584 20.11 33.62 -22.32
CA SER A 584 19.84 32.59 -23.31
C SER A 584 21.12 32.21 -24.07
N PRO A 585 21.50 30.92 -24.12
CA PRO A 585 22.65 30.48 -24.91
C PRO A 585 22.34 30.42 -26.42
N ASN A 586 21.08 30.56 -26.83
CA ASN A 586 20.65 30.44 -28.22
C ASN A 586 21.14 31.62 -29.05
N SER A 587 21.60 31.33 -30.27
CA SER A 587 22.14 32.33 -31.22
C SER A 587 23.38 33.08 -30.72
N VAL A 588 24.00 32.65 -29.62
CA VAL A 588 25.26 33.18 -29.12
C VAL A 588 26.41 32.67 -29.99
N VAL A 589 27.20 33.60 -30.54
CA VAL A 589 28.35 33.32 -31.43
C VAL A 589 29.70 33.66 -30.81
N LEU A 590 29.68 34.34 -29.65
CA LEU A 590 30.87 34.69 -28.89
C LEU A 590 30.51 35.01 -27.45
N VAL A 591 31.36 34.60 -26.51
CA VAL A 591 31.34 35.06 -25.12
C VAL A 591 32.72 35.57 -24.77
N ALA A 592 32.81 36.77 -24.18
CA ALA A 592 34.08 37.38 -23.79
C ALA A 592 34.05 37.91 -22.35
N ARG A 593 35.22 37.90 -21.70
CA ARG A 593 35.44 38.46 -20.37
C ARG A 593 36.35 39.69 -20.49
N PRO A 594 35.78 40.89 -20.64
CA PRO A 594 36.55 42.10 -20.99
C PRO A 594 37.42 42.65 -19.84
N THR A 595 37.35 42.03 -18.67
CA THR A 595 38.07 42.43 -17.45
C THR A 595 39.00 41.33 -16.94
N LYS A 596 39.37 40.38 -17.81
CA LYS A 596 40.23 39.24 -17.50
C LYS A 596 41.59 39.67 -16.97
#